data_AF-G0S408-F1
#
_entry.id   AF-G0S408-F1
#
_cell.length_a   1.000
_cell.length_b   1.000
_cell.length_c   1.000
_cell.angle_alpha   90.00
_cell.angle_beta   90.00
_cell.angle_gamma   90.00
#
_symmetry.space_group_name_H-M   'P 1'
#
loop_
_entity.id
_entity.type
_entity.pdbx_description
1 polymer ?
#
loop_
_entity_poly.entity_id
_entity_poly.type
_entity_poly.pdbx_seq_one_letter_code
_entity_poly.pdbx_strand_id
1 'polypeptide(L)'
;MKTLSLAALAALWAQKAAAHAMFQQLWVDGVDYGTQCARVPGSNSPVTNVNSPEIRCNAYPSPAKGKCPVKAGSIVTIEMHAQPGDRDCSKEAMGGAHHGPVLVYMTKVSDAATADGSTGWFKIFEDGWAKNPSGKVGDDDFWGTKDLNTCCGKMDVKIPEDIPSGDYLLRAEAIALHVGGQPGGAQLYMTCYQLTVEGGGNANPATVKFPGAYSATDPGILVNIHSAMNNYVVPGPPVYSGGTTKRAGSGCTGCEQTCKVGSSPSGTVSAIPVGTGAPNGGGGCYAQKYQQCGGQGYTGCTQCVPGSTCQAISPPYYSQCV
;
A
#
# COMPACT_ATOMS: atom_id res chain seq x y z
N MET A 1 53.50 12.29 39.75
CA MET A 1 52.93 10.99 39.33
C MET A 1 51.41 11.11 39.28
N LYS A 2 50.82 10.86 38.09
CA LYS A 2 49.50 10.26 37.81
C LYS A 2 48.26 10.85 38.54
N THR A 3 47.14 11.22 37.92
CA THR A 3 46.57 11.07 36.57
C THR A 3 45.26 11.88 36.59
N LEU A 4 44.89 12.51 35.47
CA LEU A 4 43.58 13.11 35.27
C LEU A 4 42.48 12.03 35.31
N SER A 5 41.40 12.28 36.06
CA SER A 5 40.15 11.52 35.97
C SER A 5 39.21 12.21 34.98
N LEU A 6 39.20 11.77 33.72
CA LEU A 6 38.09 12.03 32.81
C LEU A 6 37.01 10.97 33.07
N ALA A 7 35.87 11.39 33.61
CA ALA A 7 34.65 10.60 33.60
C ALA A 7 34.02 10.72 32.20
N ALA A 8 34.09 9.66 31.40
CA ALA A 8 33.37 9.56 30.13
C ALA A 8 31.90 9.22 30.40
N LEU A 9 30.99 10.16 30.11
CA LEU A 9 29.57 9.84 29.97
C LEU A 9 29.37 9.04 28.67
N ALA A 10 29.11 7.75 28.78
CA ALA A 10 28.57 6.95 27.68
C ALA A 10 27.08 7.30 27.52
N ALA A 11 26.74 8.10 26.52
CA ALA A 11 25.35 8.30 26.10
C ALA A 11 24.87 7.01 25.39
N LEU A 12 24.04 6.23 26.07
CA LEU A 12 23.25 5.16 25.44
C LEU A 12 22.20 5.81 24.54
N TRP A 13 22.49 5.90 23.25
CA TRP A 13 21.47 6.21 22.25
C TRP A 13 20.58 4.96 22.09
N ALA A 14 19.44 4.95 22.78
CA ALA A 14 18.36 4.03 22.45
C ALA A 14 17.84 4.40 21.05
N GLN A 15 18.33 3.73 20.01
CA GLN A 15 17.69 3.81 18.70
C GLN A 15 16.29 3.24 18.84
N LYS A 16 15.28 4.11 18.82
CA LYS A 16 13.88 3.69 18.72
C LYS A 16 13.69 3.12 17.31
N ALA A 17 13.81 1.80 17.16
CA ALA A 17 13.37 1.15 15.94
C ALA A 17 11.87 1.40 15.78
N ALA A 18 11.48 2.14 14.75
CA ALA A 18 10.09 2.28 14.38
C ALA A 18 9.65 0.95 13.75
N ALA A 19 8.88 0.17 14.50
CA ALA A 19 8.44 -1.16 14.07
C ALA A 19 7.36 -1.08 12.96
N HIS A 20 6.55 -0.02 13.03
CA HIS A 20 5.42 0.24 12.14
C HIS A 20 5.85 0.95 10.86
N ALA A 21 5.22 0.62 9.73
CA ALA A 21 5.55 1.18 8.44
C ALA A 21 4.33 1.28 7.53
N MET A 22 4.48 1.97 6.40
CA MET A 22 3.43 2.11 5.41
C MET A 22 4.02 2.25 4.02
N PHE A 23 3.37 1.59 3.05
CA PHE A 23 3.58 1.85 1.64
C PHE A 23 3.04 3.24 1.31
N GLN A 24 3.83 4.05 0.60
CA GLN A 24 3.49 5.46 0.39
C GLN A 24 3.85 5.95 -1.00
N GLN A 25 4.96 5.48 -1.57
CA GLN A 25 5.43 5.95 -2.88
C GLN A 25 5.33 4.85 -3.93
N LEU A 26 5.26 5.28 -5.19
CA LEU A 26 5.26 4.41 -6.35
C LEU A 26 6.23 4.95 -7.40
N TRP A 27 6.97 4.04 -8.02
CA TRP A 27 7.74 4.32 -9.22
C TRP A 27 7.15 3.57 -10.40
N VAL A 28 7.31 4.12 -11.60
CA VAL A 28 6.93 3.45 -12.86
C VAL A 28 8.12 3.56 -13.81
N ASP A 29 8.71 2.43 -14.19
CA ASP A 29 9.90 2.35 -15.05
C ASP A 29 11.01 3.32 -14.63
N GLY A 30 11.23 3.44 -13.32
CA GLY A 30 12.25 4.29 -12.71
C GLY A 30 11.88 5.77 -12.54
N VAL A 31 10.67 6.18 -12.96
CA VAL A 31 10.12 7.52 -12.74
C VAL A 31 9.44 7.58 -11.36
N ASP A 32 9.82 8.56 -10.53
CA ASP A 32 9.27 8.78 -9.20
C ASP A 32 7.92 9.50 -9.27
N TYR A 33 6.83 8.83 -8.90
CA TYR A 33 5.53 9.49 -8.76
C TYR A 33 5.26 9.94 -7.31
N GLY A 34 6.16 9.62 -6.37
CA GLY A 34 5.95 9.87 -4.95
C GLY A 34 4.60 9.33 -4.50
N THR A 35 3.86 10.09 -3.70
CA THR A 35 2.56 9.70 -3.13
C THR A 35 1.37 9.98 -4.06
N GLN A 36 1.59 10.48 -5.28
CA GLN A 36 0.52 11.04 -6.12
C GLN A 36 -0.60 10.03 -6.44
N CYS A 37 -0.24 8.76 -6.58
CA CYS A 37 -1.16 7.68 -6.94
C CYS A 37 -1.59 6.85 -5.74
N ALA A 38 -1.00 7.10 -4.56
CA ALA A 38 -1.21 6.30 -3.36
C ALA A 38 -2.39 6.82 -2.55
N ARG A 39 -3.26 5.91 -2.12
CA ARG A 39 -4.24 6.19 -1.08
C ARG A 39 -3.58 6.00 0.29
N VAL A 40 -2.75 6.97 0.66
CA VAL A 40 -1.85 6.84 1.82
C VAL A 40 -2.68 6.63 3.10
N PRO A 41 -2.44 5.55 3.88
CA PRO A 41 -3.18 5.27 5.11
C PRO A 41 -3.12 6.41 6.14
N GLY A 42 -4.15 6.55 6.97
CA GLY A 42 -4.20 7.60 8.00
C GLY A 42 -3.17 7.43 9.13
N SER A 43 -2.59 6.24 9.28
CA SER A 43 -1.51 5.94 10.22
C SER A 43 -0.65 4.79 9.69
N ASN A 44 0.54 4.59 10.28
CA ASN A 44 1.39 3.43 10.02
C ASN A 44 1.03 2.22 10.90
N SER A 45 -0.08 2.24 11.64
CA SER A 45 -0.58 1.10 12.42
C SER A 45 -1.08 -0.02 11.48
N PRO A 46 -1.02 -1.29 11.91
CA PRO A 46 -1.44 -2.40 11.07
C PRO A 46 -2.96 -2.59 11.13
N VAL A 47 -3.49 -3.20 10.07
CA VAL A 47 -4.78 -3.90 10.14
C VAL A 47 -4.51 -5.31 10.67
N THR A 48 -5.29 -5.79 11.63
CA THR A 48 -5.13 -7.15 12.20
C THR A 48 -6.34 -8.05 11.95
N ASN A 49 -7.52 -7.46 11.73
CA ASN A 49 -8.74 -8.21 11.45
C ASN A 49 -8.89 -8.48 9.95
N VAL A 50 -8.58 -9.71 9.53
CA VAL A 50 -8.68 -10.14 8.12
C VAL A 50 -10.10 -10.14 7.55
N ASN A 51 -11.12 -10.08 8.41
CA ASN A 51 -12.52 -9.97 8.02
C ASN A 51 -13.01 -8.51 7.89
N SER A 52 -12.18 -7.53 8.28
CA SER A 52 -12.51 -6.11 8.15
C SER A 52 -12.47 -5.67 6.68
N PRO A 53 -13.38 -4.78 6.23
CA PRO A 53 -13.23 -4.11 4.93
C PRO A 53 -11.91 -3.35 4.75
N GLU A 54 -11.26 -2.96 5.84
CA GLU A 54 -9.97 -2.25 5.84
C GLU A 54 -8.85 -3.07 5.19
N ILE A 55 -8.96 -4.41 5.14
CA ILE A 55 -7.95 -5.24 4.47
C ILE A 55 -7.85 -4.97 2.96
N ARG A 56 -8.83 -4.30 2.35
CA ARG A 56 -8.77 -3.89 0.94
C ARG A 56 -7.66 -2.86 0.71
N CYS A 57 -7.78 -1.70 1.37
CA CYS A 57 -6.96 -0.52 1.09
C CYS A 57 -6.58 0.26 2.36
N ASN A 58 -6.52 -0.40 3.52
CA ASN A 58 -6.22 0.15 4.84
C ASN A 58 -7.34 1.04 5.43
N ALA A 59 -7.19 1.40 6.71
CA ALA A 59 -8.10 2.25 7.46
C ALA A 59 -7.88 3.74 7.14
N TYR A 60 -8.99 4.44 6.89
CA TYR A 60 -9.05 5.88 6.64
C TYR A 60 -7.97 6.41 5.66
N PRO A 61 -7.80 5.81 4.48
CA PRO A 61 -6.78 6.25 3.56
C PRO A 61 -7.13 7.64 2.99
N SER A 62 -6.11 8.48 2.85
CA SER A 62 -6.22 9.75 2.16
C SER A 62 -6.53 9.54 0.67
N PRO A 63 -7.26 10.46 0.02
CA PRO A 63 -7.47 10.38 -1.42
C PRO A 63 -6.14 10.55 -2.16
N ALA A 64 -5.90 9.70 -3.17
CA ALA A 64 -4.79 9.91 -4.10
C ALA A 64 -5.04 11.16 -4.96
N LYS A 65 -3.96 11.80 -5.43
CA LYS A 65 -4.02 13.01 -6.27
C LYS A 65 -4.39 12.72 -7.73
N GLY A 66 -4.13 11.51 -8.19
CA GLY A 66 -4.31 11.09 -9.57
C GLY A 66 -4.16 9.59 -9.78
N LYS A 67 -4.05 9.21 -11.06
CA LYS A 67 -3.80 7.84 -11.50
C LYS A 67 -2.44 7.81 -12.17
N CYS A 68 -1.59 6.86 -11.78
CA CYS A 68 -0.30 6.67 -12.43
C CYS A 68 -0.54 6.03 -13.81
N PRO A 69 -0.03 6.62 -14.90
CA PRO A 69 -0.04 5.95 -16.20
C PRO A 69 0.97 4.82 -16.18
N VAL A 70 0.55 3.62 -16.57
CA VAL A 70 1.39 2.43 -16.58
C VAL A 70 1.16 1.65 -17.87
N LYS A 71 2.21 1.18 -18.53
CA LYS A 71 2.04 0.25 -19.65
C LYS A 71 1.96 -1.18 -19.11
N ALA A 72 1.12 -2.00 -19.71
CA ALA A 72 1.17 -3.43 -19.46
C ALA A 72 2.60 -3.94 -19.77
N GLY A 73 3.17 -4.76 -18.90
CA GLY A 73 4.56 -5.21 -18.98
C GLY A 73 5.60 -4.29 -18.31
N SER A 74 5.25 -3.05 -17.94
CA SER A 74 6.14 -2.16 -17.18
C SER A 74 6.47 -2.71 -15.80
N ILE A 75 7.57 -2.21 -15.23
CA ILE A 75 7.90 -2.42 -13.83
C ILE A 75 7.35 -1.25 -13.02
N VAL A 76 6.52 -1.56 -12.04
CA VAL A 76 6.22 -0.62 -10.96
C VAL A 76 7.04 -1.00 -9.73
N THR A 77 7.55 -0.01 -9.02
CA THR A 77 8.29 -0.23 -7.77
C THR A 77 7.48 0.32 -6.61
N ILE A 78 7.04 -0.56 -5.72
CA ILE A 78 6.35 -0.16 -4.49
C ILE A 78 7.38 0.29 -3.47
N GLU A 79 7.08 1.33 -2.71
CA GLU A 79 8.00 1.85 -1.70
C GLU A 79 7.31 2.09 -0.35
N MET A 80 7.92 1.52 0.70
CA MET A 80 7.50 1.58 2.09
C MET A 80 8.58 2.22 2.95
N HIS A 81 8.16 3.00 3.95
CA HIS A 81 9.03 3.48 5.02
C HIS A 81 8.26 3.59 6.34
N ALA A 82 9.02 3.66 7.44
CA ALA A 82 8.47 3.59 8.79
C ALA A 82 7.62 4.82 9.16
N GLN A 83 8.00 6.01 8.69
CA GLN A 83 7.33 7.27 9.01
C GLN A 83 6.72 7.92 7.76
N PRO A 84 5.64 8.72 7.94
CA PRO A 84 5.07 9.49 6.84
C PRO A 84 6.11 10.37 6.13
N GLY A 85 6.27 10.17 4.83
CA GLY A 85 7.20 10.92 3.99
C GLY A 85 8.70 10.59 4.18
N ASP A 86 9.06 9.68 5.09
CA ASP A 86 10.45 9.20 5.21
C ASP A 86 10.83 8.37 3.97
N ARG A 87 12.07 8.53 3.52
CA ARG A 87 12.69 7.77 2.40
C ARG A 87 14.18 7.54 2.63
N ASP A 88 14.63 7.60 3.88
CA ASP A 88 16.03 7.50 4.26
C ASP A 88 16.52 6.04 4.24
N CYS A 89 17.31 5.71 3.22
CA CYS A 89 17.91 4.37 3.06
C CYS A 89 18.90 3.96 4.16
N SER A 90 19.29 4.89 5.04
CA SER A 90 20.12 4.54 6.21
C SER A 90 19.31 3.96 7.37
N LYS A 91 17.97 3.99 7.27
CA LYS A 91 17.05 3.42 8.24
C LYS A 91 16.33 2.21 7.66
N GLU A 92 15.87 1.33 8.53
CA GLU A 92 14.97 0.26 8.13
C GLU A 92 13.66 0.86 7.60
N ALA A 93 13.22 0.37 6.45
CA ALA A 93 11.92 0.70 5.89
C ALA A 93 10.79 0.19 6.81
N MET A 94 11.00 -0.98 7.41
CA MET A 94 10.13 -1.55 8.45
C MET A 94 11.00 -2.25 9.50
N GLY A 95 11.10 -1.64 10.68
CA GLY A 95 12.03 -2.09 11.72
C GLY A 95 11.44 -3.10 12.70
N GLY A 96 12.19 -3.38 13.77
CA GLY A 96 11.68 -4.15 14.90
C GLY A 96 11.35 -5.61 14.57
N ALA A 97 12.16 -6.25 13.72
CA ALA A 97 12.01 -7.66 13.34
C ALA A 97 10.63 -8.02 12.76
N HIS A 98 10.01 -7.11 12.01
CA HIS A 98 8.74 -7.34 11.32
C HIS A 98 8.94 -8.26 10.10
N HIS A 99 9.19 -9.54 10.37
CA HIS A 99 9.47 -10.54 9.36
C HIS A 99 8.18 -11.12 8.78
N GLY A 100 8.13 -11.26 7.46
CA GLY A 100 7.03 -11.87 6.74
C GLY A 100 7.06 -11.58 5.24
N PRO A 101 5.99 -11.93 4.50
CA PRO A 101 5.93 -11.77 3.06
C PRO A 101 5.60 -10.34 2.61
N VAL A 102 5.90 -10.06 1.34
CA VAL A 102 5.45 -8.89 0.59
C VAL A 102 4.62 -9.36 -0.59
N LEU A 103 3.42 -8.80 -0.76
CA LEU A 103 2.42 -9.25 -1.72
C LEU A 103 1.89 -8.08 -2.52
N VAL A 104 1.64 -8.29 -3.82
CA VAL A 104 0.95 -7.30 -4.64
C VAL A 104 -0.18 -7.94 -5.41
N TYR A 105 -1.33 -7.29 -5.33
CA TYR A 105 -2.56 -7.67 -6.03
C TYR A 105 -3.00 -6.55 -6.96
N MET A 106 -3.72 -6.91 -8.01
CA MET A 106 -4.44 -5.97 -8.85
C MET A 106 -5.93 -6.31 -8.90
N THR A 107 -6.75 -5.29 -9.11
CA THR A 107 -8.18 -5.45 -9.41
C THR A 107 -8.59 -4.46 -10.48
N LYS A 108 -9.27 -4.94 -11.52
CA LYS A 108 -9.81 -4.08 -12.58
C LYS A 108 -11.06 -3.37 -12.05
N VAL A 109 -11.16 -2.07 -12.34
CA VAL A 109 -12.27 -1.23 -11.88
C VAL A 109 -12.76 -0.33 -13.01
N SER A 110 -13.98 0.19 -12.89
CA SER A 110 -14.52 1.17 -13.83
C SER A 110 -13.77 2.50 -13.73
N ASP A 111 -13.43 2.90 -12.51
CA ASP A 111 -12.70 4.12 -12.22
C ASP A 111 -11.87 3.95 -10.94
N ALA A 112 -10.53 4.01 -11.08
CA ALA A 112 -9.61 3.86 -9.96
C ALA A 112 -9.67 5.02 -8.96
N ALA A 113 -10.26 6.17 -9.31
CA ALA A 113 -10.46 7.28 -8.40
C ALA A 113 -11.57 7.01 -7.36
N THR A 114 -12.58 6.24 -7.73
CA THR A 114 -13.82 6.08 -6.94
C THR A 114 -14.04 4.66 -6.43
N ALA A 115 -13.37 3.66 -7.01
CA ALA A 115 -13.52 2.27 -6.60
C ALA A 115 -13.06 2.03 -5.15
N ASP A 116 -13.84 1.25 -4.38
CA ASP A 116 -13.56 0.93 -2.97
C ASP A 116 -12.75 -0.37 -2.77
N GLY A 117 -12.40 -1.05 -3.86
CA GLY A 117 -11.71 -2.33 -3.83
C GLY A 117 -12.59 -3.54 -3.51
N SER A 118 -13.92 -3.42 -3.59
CA SER A 118 -14.86 -4.57 -3.45
C SER A 118 -14.88 -5.51 -4.66
N THR A 119 -14.19 -5.15 -5.74
CA THR A 119 -14.03 -5.93 -6.97
C THR A 119 -13.16 -7.18 -6.77
N GLY A 120 -13.02 -8.02 -7.79
CA GLY A 120 -12.21 -9.24 -7.71
C GLY A 120 -10.72 -8.94 -7.79
N TRP A 121 -9.91 -9.48 -6.89
CA TRP A 121 -8.46 -9.29 -6.83
C TRP A 121 -7.70 -10.52 -7.34
N PHE A 122 -6.59 -10.31 -8.07
CA PHE A 122 -5.67 -11.37 -8.44
C PHE A 122 -4.25 -10.98 -8.00
N LYS A 123 -3.47 -11.96 -7.52
CA LYS A 123 -2.10 -11.73 -7.06
C LYS A 123 -1.18 -11.63 -8.27
N ILE A 124 -0.36 -10.59 -8.36
CA ILE A 124 0.62 -10.41 -9.44
C ILE A 124 2.06 -10.53 -8.95
N PHE A 125 2.27 -10.45 -7.64
CA PHE A 125 3.60 -10.58 -7.05
C PHE A 125 3.54 -11.18 -5.66
N GLU A 126 4.53 -12.00 -5.34
CA GLU A 126 4.90 -12.29 -3.96
C GLU A 126 6.41 -12.42 -3.79
N ASP A 127 6.89 -11.94 -2.65
CA ASP A 127 8.18 -12.29 -2.06
C ASP A 127 7.89 -12.88 -0.67
N GLY A 128 8.04 -14.19 -0.55
CA GLY A 128 7.57 -14.94 0.61
C GLY A 128 8.68 -15.18 1.64
N TRP A 129 9.11 -16.44 1.70
CA TRP A 129 10.07 -16.97 2.65
C TRP A 129 11.03 -17.93 1.95
N ALA A 130 12.28 -17.96 2.41
CA ALA A 130 13.22 -19.01 2.04
C ALA A 130 14.05 -19.41 3.25
N LYS A 131 14.24 -20.72 3.43
CA LYS A 131 15.09 -21.25 4.50
C LYS A 131 16.49 -20.65 4.43
N ASN A 132 16.97 -20.09 5.53
CA ASN A 132 18.37 -19.80 5.74
C ASN A 132 19.04 -21.05 6.32
N PRO A 133 19.98 -21.71 5.60
CA PRO A 133 20.63 -22.92 6.10
C PRO A 133 21.38 -22.74 7.41
N SER A 134 21.80 -21.51 7.71
CA SER A 134 22.48 -21.15 8.96
C SER A 134 21.50 -20.70 10.06
N GLY A 135 20.21 -20.54 9.74
CA GLY A 135 19.17 -20.10 10.66
C GLY A 135 18.67 -21.22 11.56
N LYS A 136 18.36 -20.88 12.82
CA LYS A 136 17.84 -21.82 13.83
C LYS A 136 16.32 -21.75 13.96
N VAL A 137 15.77 -20.55 13.80
CA VAL A 137 14.32 -20.28 13.86
C VAL A 137 13.86 -19.52 12.62
N GLY A 138 12.55 -19.41 12.42
CA GLY A 138 11.95 -18.66 11.31
C GLY A 138 12.37 -17.19 11.27
N ASP A 139 12.65 -16.55 12.40
CA ASP A 139 13.20 -15.18 12.43
C ASP A 139 14.54 -15.06 11.67
N ASP A 140 15.36 -16.11 11.64
CA ASP A 140 16.68 -16.09 10.99
C ASP A 140 16.59 -16.30 9.47
N ASP A 141 15.46 -16.82 8.99
CA ASP A 141 15.24 -17.17 7.60
C ASP A 141 15.10 -15.91 6.72
N PHE A 142 15.14 -16.08 5.40
CA PHE A 142 14.93 -14.98 4.47
C PHE A 142 13.43 -14.70 4.33
N TRP A 143 13.08 -13.42 4.27
CA TRP A 143 11.71 -12.93 4.19
C TRP A 143 11.62 -11.76 3.22
N GLY A 144 10.51 -11.62 2.51
CA GLY A 144 10.29 -10.47 1.61
C GLY A 144 10.42 -9.12 2.33
N THR A 145 10.06 -9.03 3.61
CA THR A 145 10.25 -7.79 4.38
C THR A 145 11.72 -7.51 4.73
N LYS A 146 12.58 -8.54 4.80
CA LYS A 146 14.03 -8.35 4.91
C LYS A 146 14.62 -7.86 3.58
N ASP A 147 14.11 -8.36 2.46
CA ASP A 147 14.50 -7.89 1.14
C ASP A 147 14.05 -6.42 0.93
N LEU A 148 12.83 -6.04 1.36
CA LEU A 148 12.39 -4.65 1.44
C LEU A 148 13.39 -3.76 2.20
N ASN A 149 13.79 -4.14 3.41
CA ASN A 149 14.77 -3.38 4.18
C ASN A 149 16.13 -3.28 3.46
N THR A 150 16.59 -4.39 2.89
CA THR A 150 17.85 -4.45 2.12
C THR A 150 17.79 -3.51 0.91
N CYS A 151 16.63 -3.37 0.30
CA CYS A 151 16.40 -2.58 -0.90
C CYS A 151 15.82 -1.20 -0.63
N CYS A 152 16.10 -0.61 0.54
CA CYS A 152 15.65 0.74 0.91
C CYS A 152 14.13 0.92 0.72
N GLY A 153 13.37 -0.05 1.23
CA GLY A 153 11.92 -0.05 1.20
C GLY A 153 11.31 -0.30 -0.17
N LYS A 154 12.09 -0.67 -1.19
CA LYS A 154 11.63 -0.84 -2.57
C LYS A 154 11.49 -2.30 -2.95
N MET A 155 10.48 -2.59 -3.78
CA MET A 155 10.29 -3.89 -4.42
C MET A 155 9.76 -3.70 -5.84
N ASP A 156 10.44 -4.29 -6.82
CA ASP A 156 10.07 -4.26 -8.23
C ASP A 156 8.98 -5.29 -8.53
N VAL A 157 7.95 -4.84 -9.25
CA VAL A 157 6.75 -5.61 -9.52
C VAL A 157 6.41 -5.47 -11.01
N LYS A 158 6.43 -6.58 -11.74
CA LYS A 158 6.00 -6.59 -13.15
C LYS A 158 4.47 -6.48 -13.22
N ILE A 159 3.98 -5.49 -13.96
CA ILE A 159 2.57 -5.46 -14.38
C ILE A 159 2.39 -6.50 -15.49
N PRO A 160 1.45 -7.45 -15.37
CA PRO A 160 1.23 -8.43 -16.43
C PRO A 160 0.99 -7.75 -17.79
N GLU A 161 1.58 -8.29 -18.86
CA GLU A 161 1.51 -7.71 -20.21
C GLU A 161 0.19 -8.02 -20.93
N ASP A 162 -0.51 -9.06 -20.48
CA ASP A 162 -1.69 -9.65 -21.12
C ASP A 162 -3.03 -9.21 -20.49
N ILE A 163 -3.01 -8.45 -19.40
CA ILE A 163 -4.24 -7.94 -18.76
C ILE A 163 -4.86 -6.80 -19.58
N PRO A 164 -6.20 -6.60 -19.54
CA PRO A 164 -6.85 -5.57 -20.32
C PRO A 164 -6.46 -4.15 -19.91
N SER A 165 -6.27 -3.27 -20.90
CA SER A 165 -6.14 -1.83 -20.65
C SER A 165 -7.33 -1.27 -19.85
N GLY A 166 -7.10 -0.22 -19.07
CA GLY A 166 -8.08 0.50 -18.28
C GLY A 166 -7.63 0.72 -16.83
N ASP A 167 -8.58 1.06 -15.97
CA ASP A 167 -8.28 1.43 -14.59
C ASP A 167 -8.13 0.23 -13.66
N TYR A 168 -7.15 0.32 -12.76
CA TYR A 168 -6.86 -0.69 -11.75
C TYR A 168 -6.56 -0.04 -10.39
N LEU A 169 -6.93 -0.75 -9.33
CA LEU A 169 -6.27 -0.59 -8.05
C LEU A 169 -5.15 -1.64 -7.95
N LEU A 170 -3.96 -1.19 -7.55
CA LEU A 170 -2.85 -2.05 -7.15
C LEU A 170 -2.72 -2.00 -5.63
N ARG A 171 -2.82 -3.16 -4.96
CA ARG A 171 -2.72 -3.29 -3.51
C ARG A 171 -1.37 -3.90 -3.17
N ALA A 172 -0.46 -3.07 -2.64
CA ALA A 172 0.80 -3.53 -2.05
C ALA A 172 0.58 -3.86 -0.58
N GLU A 173 1.15 -4.96 -0.09
CA GLU A 173 1.01 -5.42 1.28
C GLU A 173 2.31 -6.01 1.81
N ALA A 174 2.64 -5.71 3.06
CA ALA A 174 3.61 -6.42 3.86
C ALA A 174 2.88 -7.00 5.07
N ILE A 175 3.17 -8.24 5.43
CA ILE A 175 2.59 -8.89 6.62
C ILE A 175 3.72 -9.11 7.61
N ALA A 176 3.61 -8.57 8.82
CA ALA A 176 4.55 -8.84 9.89
C ALA A 176 4.02 -9.95 10.81
N LEU A 177 4.86 -10.96 11.05
CA LEU A 177 4.48 -12.21 11.71
C LEU A 177 5.14 -12.41 13.08
N HIS A 178 5.87 -11.40 13.59
CA HIS A 178 6.55 -11.44 14.90
C HIS A 178 5.61 -11.68 16.09
N VAL A 179 4.29 -11.48 15.91
CA VAL A 179 3.26 -11.88 16.88
C VAL A 179 2.21 -12.81 16.27
N GLY A 180 2.47 -13.33 15.06
CA GLY A 180 1.56 -14.16 14.27
C GLY A 180 1.27 -15.54 14.87
N GLY A 181 1.97 -15.96 15.92
CA GLY A 181 1.71 -17.22 16.62
C GLY A 181 0.40 -17.26 17.41
N GLN A 182 -0.32 -16.13 17.47
CA GLN A 182 -1.62 -16.00 18.13
C GLN A 182 -2.70 -15.56 17.14
N PRO A 183 -3.96 -16.02 17.29
CA PRO A 183 -5.07 -15.53 16.47
C PRO A 183 -5.21 -14.01 16.52
N GLY A 184 -5.28 -13.37 15.35
CA GLY A 184 -5.30 -11.90 15.22
C GLY A 184 -3.96 -11.22 15.48
N GLY A 185 -2.88 -11.99 15.63
CA GLY A 185 -1.54 -11.46 15.87
C GLY A 185 -0.86 -10.94 14.61
N ALA A 186 -1.12 -11.52 13.43
CA ALA A 186 -0.54 -11.02 12.18
C ALA A 186 -0.89 -9.55 11.93
N GLN A 187 0.10 -8.77 11.52
CA GLN A 187 -0.02 -7.33 11.31
C GLN A 187 0.11 -7.02 9.81
N LEU A 188 -0.96 -6.54 9.20
CA LEU A 188 -1.04 -6.32 7.76
C LEU A 188 -0.91 -4.82 7.45
N TYR A 189 0.08 -4.48 6.64
CA TYR A 189 0.38 -3.12 6.20
C TYR A 189 0.14 -3.03 4.70
N MET A 190 -1.01 -2.51 4.29
CA MET A 190 -1.34 -2.37 2.87
C MET A 190 -1.59 -0.93 2.44
N THR A 191 -1.42 -0.67 1.15
CA THR A 191 -1.84 0.59 0.49
C THR A 191 -2.31 0.28 -0.92
N CYS A 192 -3.38 0.96 -1.33
CA CYS A 192 -3.87 0.91 -2.70
C CYS A 192 -3.34 2.09 -3.52
N TYR A 193 -2.86 1.78 -4.72
CA TYR A 193 -2.42 2.73 -5.72
C TYR A 193 -3.42 2.74 -6.88
N GLN A 194 -3.67 3.93 -7.43
CA GLN A 194 -4.57 4.13 -8.57
C GLN A 194 -3.76 4.14 -9.86
N LEU A 195 -4.05 3.21 -10.76
CA LEU A 195 -3.35 3.09 -12.03
C LEU A 195 -4.32 3.18 -13.20
N THR A 196 -3.83 3.72 -14.31
CA THR A 196 -4.44 3.53 -15.63
C THR A 196 -3.44 2.73 -16.46
N VAL A 197 -3.81 1.49 -16.79
CA VAL A 197 -2.98 0.55 -17.55
C VAL A 197 -3.30 0.66 -19.04
N GLU A 198 -2.27 0.78 -19.89
CA GLU A 198 -2.41 0.86 -21.34
C GLU A 198 -1.58 -0.20 -22.08
N GLY A 199 -1.98 -0.51 -23.31
CA GLY A 199 -1.24 -1.44 -24.18
C GLY A 199 -1.34 -2.92 -23.78
N GLY A 200 -2.36 -3.27 -22.99
CA GLY A 200 -2.57 -4.61 -22.51
C GLY A 200 -3.31 -5.56 -23.47
N GLY A 201 -3.59 -6.77 -23.00
CA GLY A 201 -4.27 -7.83 -23.74
C GLY A 201 -5.75 -8.00 -23.39
N ASN A 202 -6.20 -9.25 -23.34
CA ASN A 202 -7.59 -9.63 -23.04
C ASN A 202 -7.69 -10.72 -21.96
N ALA A 203 -6.63 -10.94 -21.18
CA ALA A 203 -6.63 -11.94 -20.12
C ALA A 203 -7.71 -11.64 -19.06
N ASN A 204 -8.26 -12.68 -18.47
CA ASN A 204 -9.22 -12.57 -17.37
C ASN A 204 -8.75 -13.45 -16.20
N PRO A 205 -7.81 -12.96 -15.36
CA PRO A 205 -7.27 -13.72 -14.24
C PRO A 205 -8.37 -14.18 -13.28
N ALA A 206 -8.22 -15.37 -12.72
CA ALA A 206 -9.09 -15.82 -11.64
C ALA A 206 -8.91 -14.91 -10.41
N THR A 207 -10.02 -14.54 -9.77
CA THR A 207 -10.00 -13.55 -8.69
C THR A 207 -10.53 -14.07 -7.36
N VAL A 208 -10.04 -13.48 -6.28
CA VAL A 208 -10.53 -13.62 -4.89
C VAL A 208 -11.13 -12.29 -4.39
N LYS A 209 -11.65 -12.27 -3.17
CA LYS A 209 -12.23 -11.07 -2.55
C LYS A 209 -11.47 -10.67 -1.29
N PHE A 210 -11.36 -9.37 -1.04
CA PHE A 210 -10.93 -8.83 0.24
C PHE A 210 -12.09 -8.06 0.88
N PRO A 211 -12.54 -8.39 2.11
CA PRO A 211 -12.19 -9.58 2.89
C PRO A 211 -12.66 -10.88 2.22
N GLY A 212 -12.09 -12.02 2.64
CA GLY A 212 -12.45 -13.38 2.19
C GLY A 212 -11.30 -14.22 1.66
N ALA A 213 -10.27 -13.61 1.06
CA ALA A 213 -9.11 -14.31 0.52
C ALA A 213 -8.17 -14.83 1.61
N TYR A 214 -8.20 -14.22 2.79
CA TYR A 214 -7.45 -14.63 3.97
C TYR A 214 -8.41 -15.11 5.05
N SER A 215 -8.00 -16.14 5.77
CA SER A 215 -8.59 -16.60 7.03
C SER A 215 -7.65 -16.32 8.19
N ALA A 216 -8.22 -16.08 9.39
CA ALA A 216 -7.44 -15.94 10.62
C ALA A 216 -6.69 -17.23 11.00
N THR A 217 -7.02 -18.36 10.39
CA THR A 217 -6.38 -19.67 10.61
C THR A 217 -5.51 -20.11 9.43
N ASP A 218 -5.33 -19.28 8.41
CA ASP A 218 -4.44 -19.65 7.31
C ASP A 218 -3.02 -19.84 7.85
N PRO A 219 -2.27 -20.87 7.40
CA PRO A 219 -0.91 -21.14 7.89
C PRO A 219 0.09 -20.03 7.54
N GLY A 220 -0.28 -19.12 6.63
CA GLY A 220 0.47 -17.90 6.32
C GLY A 220 0.16 -16.70 7.21
N ILE A 221 -0.93 -16.78 7.99
CA ILE A 221 -1.45 -15.72 8.88
C ILE A 221 -1.25 -16.13 10.35
N LEU A 222 -1.64 -17.34 10.74
CA LEU A 222 -1.42 -17.91 12.07
C LEU A 222 -0.17 -18.79 12.07
N VAL A 223 0.98 -18.20 12.39
CA VAL A 223 2.30 -18.87 12.31
C VAL A 223 3.26 -18.35 13.37
N ASN A 224 3.95 -19.27 14.04
CA ASN A 224 5.00 -18.93 14.99
C ASN A 224 6.38 -18.95 14.32
N ILE A 225 6.88 -17.76 13.97
CA ILE A 225 8.21 -17.61 13.34
C ILE A 225 9.38 -17.78 14.34
N HIS A 226 9.11 -17.77 15.65
CA HIS A 226 10.12 -17.97 16.70
C HIS A 226 10.52 -19.43 16.93
N SER A 227 10.02 -20.33 16.09
CA SER A 227 10.35 -21.75 16.10
C SER A 227 11.02 -22.14 14.79
N ALA A 228 11.65 -23.32 14.77
CA ALA A 228 12.17 -23.88 13.53
C ALA A 228 11.03 -24.09 12.52
N MET A 229 11.20 -23.52 11.32
CA MET A 229 10.26 -23.67 10.20
C MET A 229 10.91 -24.47 9.08
N ASN A 230 10.14 -25.39 8.51
CA ASN A 230 10.49 -26.17 7.31
C ASN A 230 9.76 -25.69 6.06
N ASN A 231 8.65 -24.97 6.25
CA ASN A 231 7.82 -24.45 5.18
C ASN A 231 7.08 -23.20 5.66
N TYR A 232 6.77 -22.30 4.73
CA TYR A 232 5.86 -21.18 4.92
C TYR A 232 4.94 -21.10 3.70
N VAL A 233 3.62 -21.01 3.93
CA VAL A 233 2.63 -20.88 2.87
C VAL A 233 2.19 -19.43 2.82
N VAL A 234 2.52 -18.74 1.74
CA VAL A 234 2.07 -17.37 1.52
C VAL A 234 0.55 -17.33 1.45
N PRO A 235 -0.14 -16.42 2.16
CA PRO A 235 -1.60 -16.37 2.17
C PRO A 235 -2.17 -15.90 0.82
N GLY A 236 -3.45 -16.23 0.57
CA GLY A 236 -4.17 -15.88 -0.64
C GLY A 236 -3.94 -16.83 -1.83
N PRO A 237 -4.42 -16.46 -3.04
CA PRO A 237 -4.26 -17.28 -4.24
C PRO A 237 -2.79 -17.36 -4.68
N PRO A 238 -2.43 -18.31 -5.56
CA PRO A 238 -1.13 -18.29 -6.22
C PRO A 238 -0.95 -17.03 -7.06
N VAL A 239 0.30 -16.67 -7.34
CA VAL A 239 0.63 -15.60 -8.29
C VAL A 239 0.06 -15.95 -9.66
N TYR A 240 -0.61 -14.98 -10.28
CA TYR A 240 -1.09 -15.06 -11.67
C TYR A 240 0.07 -15.41 -12.61
N SER A 241 -0.17 -16.19 -13.66
CA SER A 241 0.90 -16.67 -14.56
C SER A 241 1.70 -15.56 -15.24
N GLY A 242 1.11 -14.38 -15.45
CA GLY A 242 1.81 -13.19 -15.96
C GLY A 242 2.49 -12.34 -14.89
N GLY A 243 2.44 -12.75 -13.62
CA GLY A 243 3.05 -12.08 -12.48
C GLY A 243 4.47 -12.57 -12.17
N THR A 244 4.96 -12.33 -10.96
CA THR A 244 6.33 -12.67 -10.53
C THR A 244 6.36 -13.21 -9.10
N THR A 245 6.97 -14.38 -8.90
CA THR A 245 7.34 -14.88 -7.57
C THR A 245 8.82 -14.61 -7.34
N LYS A 246 9.14 -13.65 -6.48
CA LYS A 246 10.51 -13.34 -6.08
C LYS A 246 10.95 -14.31 -4.98
N ARG A 247 12.21 -14.72 -5.03
CA ARG A 247 12.81 -15.57 -4.01
C ARG A 247 13.41 -14.69 -2.91
N ALA A 248 12.91 -14.80 -1.69
CA ALA A 248 13.48 -14.11 -0.53
C ALA A 248 15.00 -14.36 -0.40
N GLY A 249 15.74 -13.30 -0.11
CA GLY A 249 17.20 -13.29 -0.05
C GLY A 249 17.88 -13.22 -1.42
N SER A 250 17.16 -12.89 -2.50
CA SER A 250 17.74 -12.76 -3.86
C SER A 250 18.45 -11.43 -4.11
N GLY A 251 18.33 -10.47 -3.18
CA GLY A 251 18.95 -9.15 -3.29
C GLY A 251 18.16 -8.18 -4.18
N CYS A 252 18.72 -6.98 -4.34
CA CYS A 252 18.04 -5.90 -5.04
C CYS A 252 18.32 -5.95 -6.54
N THR A 253 17.29 -5.71 -7.35
CA THR A 253 17.40 -5.65 -8.82
C THR A 253 16.68 -4.44 -9.38
N GLY A 254 17.11 -3.96 -10.54
CA GLY A 254 16.40 -2.88 -11.25
C GLY A 254 16.25 -1.62 -10.38
N CYS A 255 15.03 -1.10 -10.32
CA CYS A 255 14.74 0.15 -9.64
C CYS A 255 14.93 0.06 -8.12
N GLU A 256 14.84 -1.14 -7.53
CA GLU A 256 15.18 -1.39 -6.13
C GLU A 256 16.59 -0.88 -5.77
N GLN A 257 17.54 -1.01 -6.70
CA GLN A 257 18.93 -0.58 -6.52
C GLN A 257 19.21 0.79 -7.16
N THR A 258 18.62 1.08 -8.32
CA THR A 258 19.02 2.23 -9.14
C THR A 258 18.18 3.48 -8.88
N CYS A 259 16.95 3.36 -8.40
CA CYS A 259 16.07 4.51 -8.20
C CYS A 259 16.44 5.29 -6.94
N LYS A 260 16.69 6.58 -7.14
CA LYS A 260 17.14 7.50 -6.09
C LYS A 260 16.33 8.78 -6.12
N VAL A 261 15.77 9.15 -4.97
CA VAL A 261 15.02 10.39 -4.77
C VAL A 261 15.89 11.58 -5.19
N GLY A 262 15.33 12.47 -6.01
CA GLY A 262 16.01 13.66 -6.53
C GLY A 262 17.04 13.42 -7.65
N SER A 263 17.40 12.17 -7.95
CA SER A 263 18.28 11.83 -9.09
C SER A 263 17.54 11.18 -10.25
N SER A 264 16.49 10.42 -9.96
CA SER A 264 15.59 9.86 -10.96
C SER A 264 14.60 10.91 -11.50
N PRO A 265 14.05 10.73 -12.71
CA PRO A 265 12.99 11.58 -13.23
C PRO A 265 11.77 11.58 -12.30
N SER A 266 11.09 12.72 -12.18
CA SER A 266 9.83 12.82 -11.43
C SER A 266 8.64 12.86 -12.37
N GLY A 267 7.65 12.01 -12.10
CA GLY A 267 6.38 11.95 -12.81
C GLY A 267 5.38 12.93 -12.23
N THR A 268 4.40 13.32 -13.04
CA THR A 268 3.23 14.06 -12.58
C THR A 268 1.99 13.35 -13.07
N VAL A 269 1.05 13.10 -12.17
CA VAL A 269 -0.28 12.60 -12.57
C VAL A 269 -1.14 13.76 -13.04
N SER A 270 -1.97 13.53 -14.05
CA SER A 270 -3.12 14.40 -14.26
C SER A 270 -3.98 14.35 -13.00
N ALA A 271 -4.31 15.52 -12.46
CA ALA A 271 -5.23 15.60 -11.34
C ALA A 271 -6.50 14.84 -11.70
N ILE A 272 -6.99 14.00 -10.78
CA ILE A 272 -8.38 13.56 -10.86
C ILE A 272 -9.17 14.87 -10.95
N PRO A 273 -10.08 15.04 -11.93
CA PRO A 273 -11.01 16.15 -11.87
C PRO A 273 -11.69 16.06 -10.51
N VAL A 274 -11.23 16.87 -9.56
CA VAL A 274 -12.08 17.30 -8.46
C VAL A 274 -13.29 17.82 -9.22
N GLY A 275 -14.49 17.38 -8.86
CA GLY A 275 -15.70 18.02 -9.34
C GLY A 275 -15.74 19.47 -8.85
N THR A 276 -14.79 20.31 -9.27
CA THR A 276 -15.04 21.72 -9.48
C THR A 276 -16.12 21.71 -10.54
N GLY A 277 -17.34 22.02 -10.13
CA GLY A 277 -18.41 22.34 -11.07
C GLY A 277 -17.79 23.20 -12.17
N ALA A 278 -17.90 22.70 -13.40
CA ALA A 278 -17.25 23.30 -14.55
C ALA A 278 -17.51 24.82 -14.56
N PRO A 279 -16.50 25.67 -14.77
CA PRO A 279 -16.78 27.03 -15.20
C PRO A 279 -17.14 26.93 -16.68
N ASN A 280 -18.41 26.70 -16.99
CA ASN A 280 -18.94 27.03 -18.31
C ASN A 280 -20.47 27.13 -18.29
N GLY A 281 -20.96 28.32 -18.65
CA GLY A 281 -22.23 28.48 -19.36
C GLY A 281 -23.49 27.98 -18.65
N GLY A 282 -24.12 28.86 -17.87
CA GLY A 282 -25.59 28.93 -17.85
C GLY A 282 -26.39 27.79 -17.21
N GLY A 283 -25.84 26.98 -16.30
CA GLY A 283 -26.59 25.97 -15.53
C GLY A 283 -26.13 25.90 -14.07
N GLY A 284 -27.06 25.81 -13.11
CA GLY A 284 -26.77 25.89 -11.67
C GLY A 284 -25.85 24.80 -11.11
N CYS A 285 -25.16 25.11 -10.01
CA CYS A 285 -24.26 24.23 -9.25
C CYS A 285 -25.09 23.22 -8.40
N TYR A 286 -24.81 21.91 -8.50
CA TYR A 286 -25.48 20.87 -7.70
C TYR A 286 -24.50 20.04 -6.83
N ALA A 287 -24.81 19.87 -5.55
CA ALA A 287 -24.15 18.96 -4.62
C ALA A 287 -24.70 17.52 -4.79
N GLN A 288 -23.80 16.53 -4.82
CA GLN A 288 -24.17 15.11 -4.94
C GLN A 288 -24.87 14.59 -3.68
N LYS A 289 -25.58 13.46 -3.78
CA LYS A 289 -26.19 12.79 -2.62
C LYS A 289 -25.10 12.49 -1.56
N TYR A 290 -25.40 12.79 -0.30
CA TYR A 290 -24.51 12.76 0.86
C TYR A 290 -23.37 13.79 0.88
N GLN A 291 -23.33 14.74 -0.06
CA GLN A 291 -22.39 15.86 0.01
C GLN A 291 -22.98 17.04 0.78
N GLN A 292 -22.11 17.91 1.29
CA GLN A 292 -22.52 19.15 1.95
C GLN A 292 -23.23 20.07 0.96
N CYS A 293 -24.35 20.66 1.39
CA CYS A 293 -25.15 21.60 0.59
C CYS A 293 -25.44 22.90 1.35
N GLY A 294 -24.88 23.07 2.54
CA GLY A 294 -25.09 24.25 3.35
C GLY A 294 -24.37 24.15 4.69
N GLY A 295 -24.46 25.23 5.46
CA GLY A 295 -23.75 25.39 6.72
C GLY A 295 -23.06 26.75 6.80
N GLN A 296 -22.80 27.21 8.02
CA GLN A 296 -22.13 28.47 8.27
C GLN A 296 -20.73 28.47 7.65
N GLY A 297 -20.46 29.43 6.78
CA GLY A 297 -19.18 29.55 6.06
C GLY A 297 -19.04 28.65 4.82
N TYR A 298 -20.07 27.89 4.45
CA TYR A 298 -20.06 27.06 3.26
C TYR A 298 -20.23 27.89 1.98
N THR A 299 -19.32 27.72 1.01
CA THR A 299 -19.29 28.46 -0.26
C THR A 299 -19.48 27.58 -1.50
N GLY A 300 -19.80 26.29 -1.32
CA GLY A 300 -20.04 25.34 -2.41
C GLY A 300 -21.48 25.33 -2.94
N CYS A 301 -21.84 24.30 -3.72
CA CYS A 301 -23.19 24.17 -4.29
C CYS A 301 -24.25 24.01 -3.20
N THR A 302 -25.33 24.80 -3.26
CA THR A 302 -26.43 24.76 -2.27
C THR A 302 -27.66 24.01 -2.74
N GLN A 303 -27.75 23.67 -4.03
CA GLN A 303 -28.79 22.82 -4.58
C GLN A 303 -28.31 21.37 -4.61
N CYS A 304 -29.18 20.41 -4.30
CA CYS A 304 -28.85 18.99 -4.41
C CYS A 304 -29.21 18.45 -5.79
N VAL A 305 -28.49 17.42 -6.25
CA VAL A 305 -28.86 16.67 -7.46
C VAL A 305 -30.33 16.23 -7.42
N PRO A 306 -31.04 16.17 -8.57
CA PRO A 306 -32.43 15.72 -8.60
C PRO A 306 -32.64 14.39 -7.86
N GLY A 307 -33.67 14.32 -7.03
CA GLY A 307 -33.95 13.16 -6.18
C GLY A 307 -33.35 13.23 -4.77
N SER A 308 -32.63 14.31 -4.42
CA SER A 308 -32.18 14.59 -3.06
C SER A 308 -32.59 15.99 -2.60
N THR A 309 -32.69 16.17 -1.28
CA THR A 309 -33.02 17.45 -0.64
C THR A 309 -31.90 17.90 0.27
N CYS A 310 -31.60 19.20 0.28
CA CYS A 310 -30.63 19.75 1.22
C CYS A 310 -31.26 19.79 2.62
N GLN A 311 -30.85 18.86 3.49
CA GLN A 311 -31.35 18.78 4.86
C GLN A 311 -30.32 19.37 5.82
N ALA A 312 -30.76 20.27 6.70
CA ALA A 312 -29.92 20.76 7.76
C ALA A 312 -29.72 19.66 8.81
N ILE A 313 -28.50 19.15 8.94
CA ILE A 313 -28.15 18.04 9.83
C ILE A 313 -27.69 18.57 11.19
N SER A 314 -26.93 19.66 11.19
CA SER A 314 -26.50 20.36 12.41
C SER A 314 -26.56 21.87 12.19
N PRO A 315 -27.75 22.49 12.25
CA PRO A 315 -27.90 23.93 12.08
C PRO A 315 -27.18 24.73 13.19
N PRO A 316 -26.52 25.86 12.88
CA PRO A 316 -26.33 26.46 11.56
C PRO A 316 -25.11 25.93 10.79
N TYR A 317 -24.35 24.97 11.32
CA TYR A 317 -23.01 24.62 10.87
C TYR A 317 -22.95 23.68 9.65
N TYR A 318 -23.94 22.80 9.47
CA TYR A 318 -23.86 21.75 8.46
C TYR A 318 -25.22 21.33 7.90
N SER A 319 -25.31 21.27 6.57
CA SER A 319 -26.44 20.73 5.82
C SER A 319 -25.92 19.79 4.73
N GLN A 320 -26.64 18.69 4.48
CA GLN A 320 -26.23 17.61 3.58
C GLN A 320 -27.36 17.25 2.62
N CYS A 321 -27.02 16.90 1.38
CA CYS A 321 -27.97 16.31 0.44
C CYS A 321 -28.33 14.90 0.89
N VAL A 322 -29.62 14.63 1.14
CA VAL A 322 -30.13 13.30 1.49
C VAL A 322 -31.23 12.85 0.54
#